data_AF-A0AAV5T666-F1
#
_entry.id   AF-A0AAV5T666-F1
#
_cell.length_a   1.000
_cell.length_b   1.000
_cell.length_c   1.000
_cell.angle_alpha   90.00
_cell.angle_beta   90.00
_cell.angle_gamma   90.00
#
_symmetry.space_group_name_H-M   'P 1'
#
loop_
_entity.id
_entity.type
_entity.pdbx_description
1 polymer ?
#
loop_
_entity_poly.entity_id
_entity_poly.type
_entity_poly.pdbx_seq_one_letter_code
_entity_poly.pdbx_strand_id
1 'polypeptide(L)'
;MTSLRPLQLLQLPPLPYSSSAVAICCAIVLACSLLQGSDARSIQNGNGGRARLRRDAGAIKDQRSNLQKHLHKYAYLANTEPSDDDLRKALRTYQAVAGVPVTGEADAATLAATRLKRCSRPDAEPAGLTARAKRYALPHASKWNPKHFNGHRLTLKWYISKYTNDMDKSATRKTIQKGFEIWSRQTHIPQFSHLDKNHQVTLEFAEATQESDADINIRWEEGQHGDRFPFDGDGDDNENVLAHTFYPDYKPFPLNGDIHFDDAEKWSLQVGVNTFFPYVLVHEIGHALGLQHSHSSLAIMNPHYKDIPIDSIHLHADDKCGVNWNIAGPTNWCLFVWLTSEIVPIHSQTSGVNMNKKLTKQEKIWSVKKQLWNAQLPLCSSENSVRSDLLVLLEKNLHFSVDDSILYGEICCRFLDKLDQYRMKIGEYAHKLNEDIGKTKEFVSTPEDGNKLSRRALHRFAAEKPSILDDDHFDTEFFDSFFAEY
;
A
#
# COMPACT_ATOMS: atom_id res chain seq x y z
N MET A 1 61.50 25.32 37.93
CA MET A 1 61.43 26.69 38.49
C MET A 1 60.77 27.57 37.45
N THR A 2 59.81 28.44 37.83
CA THR A 2 58.65 28.90 37.00
C THR A 2 57.63 27.78 36.78
N SER A 3 56.30 27.98 36.69
CA SER A 3 55.40 29.13 36.76
C SER A 3 53.98 28.55 36.97
N LEU A 4 53.16 29.24 37.78
CA LEU A 4 51.70 29.29 37.89
C LEU A 4 50.85 28.19 37.19
N ARG A 5 50.06 27.45 37.99
CA ARG A 5 48.96 26.56 37.54
C ARG A 5 47.63 27.33 37.46
N PRO A 6 46.86 27.24 36.36
CA PRO A 6 45.47 27.71 36.29
C PRO A 6 44.47 26.62 36.72
N LEU A 7 43.30 27.09 37.21
CA LEU A 7 42.18 26.31 37.74
C LEU A 7 41.58 25.31 36.72
N GLN A 8 41.20 24.14 37.23
CA GLN A 8 40.43 23.11 36.54
C GLN A 8 38.97 23.54 36.35
N LEU A 9 38.50 23.54 35.10
CA LEU A 9 37.08 23.58 34.74
C LEU A 9 36.61 22.15 34.44
N LEU A 10 35.64 21.67 35.21
CA LEU A 10 34.95 20.40 34.95
C LEU A 10 34.16 20.46 33.63
N GLN A 11 34.24 19.38 32.88
CA GLN A 11 33.55 19.11 31.63
C GLN A 11 32.05 18.85 31.86
N LEU A 12 31.20 19.45 31.03
CA LEU A 12 29.81 19.04 30.80
C LEU A 12 29.65 18.60 29.33
N PRO A 13 28.85 17.55 29.04
CA PRO A 13 28.66 17.00 27.69
C PRO A 13 27.74 17.85 26.79
N PRO A 14 27.82 17.69 25.46
CA PRO A 14 27.10 18.53 24.48
C PRO A 14 25.58 18.23 24.40
N LEU A 15 24.79 19.30 24.28
CA LEU A 15 23.35 19.27 24.02
C LEU A 15 23.04 19.00 22.54
N PRO A 16 21.96 18.25 22.20
CA PRO A 16 21.56 17.99 20.82
C PRO A 16 20.63 19.08 20.23
N TYR A 17 20.92 19.42 18.98
CA TYR A 17 20.06 19.87 17.87
C TYR A 17 18.98 20.95 18.11
N SER A 18 19.21 22.10 17.49
CA SER A 18 18.35 23.28 17.40
C SER A 18 17.06 23.03 16.61
N SER A 19 15.93 23.32 17.25
CA SER A 19 14.60 23.45 16.64
C SER A 19 14.57 24.59 15.61
N SER A 20 14.46 24.23 14.33
CA SER A 20 14.19 25.19 13.23
C SER A 20 12.83 24.99 12.55
N ALA A 21 11.97 24.11 13.07
CA ALA A 21 10.66 23.82 12.49
C ALA A 21 9.46 24.46 13.23
N VAL A 22 9.66 25.03 14.43
CA VAL A 22 8.57 25.64 15.22
C VAL A 22 8.43 27.15 14.96
N ALA A 23 9.48 27.81 14.46
CA ALA A 23 9.45 29.26 14.18
C ALA A 23 8.71 29.62 12.87
N ILE A 24 8.55 28.68 11.93
CA ILE A 24 7.86 28.94 10.65
C ILE A 24 6.35 28.73 10.77
N CYS A 25 5.88 27.86 11.67
CA CYS A 25 4.45 27.66 11.93
C CYS A 25 3.78 28.85 12.65
N CYS A 26 4.47 29.57 13.53
CA CYS A 26 3.88 30.76 14.19
C CYS A 26 3.72 31.96 13.24
N ALA A 27 4.56 32.09 12.21
CA ALA A 27 4.48 33.22 11.27
C ALA A 27 3.27 33.14 10.32
N ILE A 28 2.81 31.92 9.98
CA ILE A 28 1.66 31.71 9.08
C ILE A 28 0.34 31.83 9.84
N VAL A 29 0.29 31.40 11.10
CA VAL A 29 -0.92 31.54 11.94
C VAL A 29 -1.17 33.01 12.33
N LEU A 30 -0.11 33.79 12.60
CA LEU A 30 -0.24 35.25 12.83
C LEU A 30 -0.65 36.03 11.57
N ALA A 31 -0.32 35.55 10.37
CA ALA A 31 -0.75 36.17 9.12
C ALA A 31 -2.25 35.94 8.82
N CYS A 32 -2.82 34.81 9.23
CA CYS A 32 -4.26 34.54 9.09
C CYS A 32 -5.12 35.28 10.11
N SER A 33 -4.61 35.58 11.31
CA SER A 33 -5.37 36.32 12.33
C SER A 33 -5.38 37.84 12.13
N LEU A 34 -4.52 38.39 11.27
CA LEU A 34 -4.44 39.83 10.98
C LEU A 34 -5.29 40.28 9.77
N LEU A 35 -6.03 39.36 9.13
CA LEU A 35 -6.92 39.68 8.00
C LEU A 35 -8.41 39.80 8.37
N GLN A 36 -8.74 39.89 9.66
CA GLN A 36 -10.11 40.14 10.14
C GLN A 36 -10.29 41.44 10.93
N GLY A 37 -9.35 42.38 10.84
CA GLY A 37 -9.51 43.66 11.53
C GLY A 37 -8.51 44.72 11.07
N SER A 38 -8.78 45.37 9.95
CA SER A 38 -8.24 46.70 9.70
C SER A 38 -9.04 47.41 8.63
N ASP A 39 -9.52 48.58 9.01
CA ASP A 39 -10.44 49.45 8.31
C ASP A 39 -10.14 49.69 6.83
N ALA A 40 -11.23 49.75 6.08
CA ALA A 40 -11.28 50.33 4.76
C ALA A 40 -10.90 51.83 4.83
N ARG A 41 -9.64 52.16 4.55
CA ARG A 41 -9.21 53.38 3.83
C ARG A 41 -7.70 53.38 3.62
N SER A 42 -7.31 53.69 2.39
CA SER A 42 -5.94 54.00 1.93
C SER A 42 -5.02 52.83 1.55
N ILE A 43 -5.29 52.19 0.40
CA ILE A 43 -4.22 51.73 -0.51
C ILE A 43 -4.61 52.13 -1.93
N GLN A 44 -4.46 53.41 -2.26
CA GLN A 44 -4.10 53.80 -3.62
C GLN A 44 -2.57 53.78 -3.71
N ASN A 45 -2.06 53.22 -4.80
CA ASN A 45 -0.66 52.98 -5.17
C ASN A 45 -0.05 51.64 -4.75
N GLY A 46 0.04 50.73 -5.71
CA GLY A 46 0.85 49.52 -5.58
C GLY A 46 0.76 48.62 -6.81
N ASN A 47 1.42 49.01 -7.91
CA ASN A 47 1.65 48.11 -9.05
C ASN A 47 2.31 46.78 -8.62
N GLY A 48 3.03 46.77 -7.49
CA GLY A 48 3.63 45.59 -6.86
C GLY A 48 2.64 44.61 -6.21
N GLY A 49 1.52 45.06 -5.63
CA GLY A 49 0.52 44.18 -5.00
C GLY A 49 -0.29 43.40 -6.03
N ARG A 50 -0.65 44.06 -7.14
CA ARG A 50 -1.37 43.44 -8.26
C ARG A 50 -0.50 42.44 -9.03
N ALA A 51 0.81 42.70 -9.12
CA ALA A 51 1.79 41.78 -9.70
C ALA A 51 2.11 40.59 -8.78
N ARG A 52 2.00 40.74 -7.46
CA ARG A 52 2.13 39.63 -6.50
C ARG A 52 0.93 38.70 -6.56
N LEU A 53 -0.28 39.25 -6.46
CA LEU A 53 -1.53 38.47 -6.59
C LEU A 53 -1.65 37.75 -7.93
N ARG A 54 -1.20 38.37 -9.03
CA ARG A 54 -1.13 37.70 -10.35
C ARG A 54 -0.11 36.57 -10.41
N ARG A 55 1.03 36.71 -9.74
CA ARG A 55 2.05 35.65 -9.64
C ARG A 55 1.56 34.50 -8.77
N ASP A 56 0.94 34.80 -7.62
CA ASP A 56 0.41 33.80 -6.70
C ASP A 56 -0.77 33.03 -7.35
N ALA A 57 -1.66 33.73 -8.07
CA ALA A 57 -2.72 33.10 -8.85
C ALA A 57 -2.18 32.25 -10.02
N GLY A 58 -1.09 32.67 -10.65
CA GLY A 58 -0.38 31.89 -11.67
C GLY A 58 0.20 30.60 -11.10
N ALA A 59 0.93 30.69 -9.99
CA ALA A 59 1.52 29.54 -9.31
C ALA A 59 0.48 28.52 -8.84
N ILE A 60 -0.66 28.98 -8.30
CA ILE A 60 -1.78 28.10 -7.91
C ILE A 60 -2.40 27.40 -9.13
N LYS A 61 -2.53 28.13 -10.26
CA LYS A 61 -3.06 27.55 -11.50
C LYS A 61 -2.12 26.49 -12.07
N ASP A 62 -0.82 26.73 -12.03
CA ASP A 62 0.20 25.79 -12.51
C ASP A 62 0.24 24.53 -11.64
N GLN A 63 0.17 24.66 -10.31
CA GLN A 63 0.11 23.51 -9.39
C GLN A 63 -1.11 22.64 -9.62
N ARG A 64 -2.30 23.23 -9.82
CA ARG A 64 -3.51 22.47 -10.13
C ARG A 64 -3.43 21.77 -11.49
N SER A 65 -2.84 22.43 -12.49
CA SER A 65 -2.62 21.81 -13.79
C SER A 65 -1.66 20.61 -13.71
N ASN A 66 -0.59 20.71 -12.93
CA ASN A 66 0.35 19.61 -12.74
C ASN A 66 -0.27 18.44 -11.98
N LEU A 67 -1.06 18.71 -10.94
CA LEU A 67 -1.82 17.68 -10.24
C LEU A 67 -2.78 16.94 -11.18
N GLN A 68 -3.51 17.64 -12.04
CA GLN A 68 -4.41 17.00 -12.99
C GLN A 68 -3.65 16.13 -14.01
N LYS A 69 -2.51 16.60 -14.52
CA LYS A 69 -1.63 15.79 -15.38
C LYS A 69 -1.15 14.53 -14.66
N HIS A 70 -0.75 14.64 -13.40
CA HIS A 70 -0.34 13.51 -12.56
C HIS A 70 -1.47 12.48 -12.41
N LEU A 71 -2.68 12.95 -12.10
CA LEU A 71 -3.86 12.09 -11.98
C LEU A 71 -4.22 11.39 -13.30
N HIS A 72 -4.01 12.05 -14.45
CA HIS A 72 -4.16 11.41 -15.76
C HIS A 72 -3.08 10.37 -16.05
N LYS A 73 -1.81 10.72 -15.81
CA LYS A 73 -0.66 9.84 -16.07
C LYS A 73 -0.79 8.51 -15.34
N TYR A 74 -1.20 8.57 -14.08
CA TYR A 74 -1.40 7.38 -13.24
C TYR A 74 -2.85 6.85 -13.26
N ALA A 75 -3.66 7.32 -14.21
CA ALA A 75 -5.00 6.84 -14.54
C ALA A 75 -6.07 6.95 -13.43
N TYR A 76 -5.86 7.84 -12.45
CA TYR A 76 -6.92 8.23 -11.51
C TYR A 76 -8.04 9.02 -12.20
N LEU A 77 -7.73 9.69 -13.31
CA LEU A 77 -8.68 10.40 -14.16
C LEU A 77 -8.62 9.90 -15.60
N ALA A 78 -9.77 9.52 -16.14
CA ALA A 78 -9.90 9.13 -17.55
C ALA A 78 -10.29 10.31 -18.46
N ASN A 79 -11.18 11.19 -17.99
CA ASN A 79 -11.74 12.29 -18.79
C ASN A 79 -10.87 13.54 -18.70
N THR A 80 -10.46 14.10 -19.83
CA THR A 80 -9.65 15.34 -19.90
C THR A 80 -10.33 16.53 -19.22
N GLU A 81 -11.65 16.54 -19.17
CA GLU A 81 -12.48 17.51 -18.45
C GLU A 81 -13.36 16.75 -17.43
N PRO A 82 -12.81 16.38 -16.27
CA PRO A 82 -13.57 15.65 -15.25
C PRO A 82 -14.57 16.57 -14.57
N SER A 83 -15.70 16.01 -14.11
CA SER A 83 -16.59 16.75 -13.20
C SER A 83 -15.91 16.99 -11.84
N ASP A 84 -16.41 17.94 -11.07
CA ASP A 84 -15.89 18.20 -9.71
C ASP A 84 -16.00 16.96 -8.81
N ASP A 85 -17.03 16.13 -9.01
CA ASP A 85 -17.21 14.88 -8.25
C ASP A 85 -16.21 13.81 -8.68
N ASP A 86 -15.97 13.64 -9.98
CA ASP A 86 -14.95 12.74 -10.52
C ASP A 86 -13.55 13.13 -10.01
N LEU A 87 -13.23 14.43 -10.02
CA LEU A 87 -11.97 14.94 -9.50
C LEU A 87 -11.83 14.69 -8.01
N ARG A 88 -12.87 14.96 -7.21
CA ARG A 88 -12.86 14.70 -5.77
C ARG A 88 -12.68 13.21 -5.47
N LYS A 89 -13.32 12.34 -6.24
CA LYS A 89 -13.18 10.88 -6.12
C LYS A 89 -11.74 10.44 -6.45
N ALA A 90 -11.20 10.91 -7.57
CA ALA A 90 -9.82 10.64 -7.98
C ALA A 90 -8.80 11.10 -6.94
N LEU A 91 -8.99 12.29 -6.36
CA LEU A 91 -8.14 12.81 -5.29
C LEU A 91 -8.19 11.93 -4.05
N ARG A 92 -9.37 11.47 -3.63
CA ARG A 92 -9.49 10.57 -2.47
C ARG A 92 -8.73 9.27 -2.68
N THR A 93 -8.85 8.68 -3.87
CA THR A 93 -8.12 7.46 -4.22
C THR A 93 -6.62 7.71 -4.23
N TYR A 94 -6.15 8.76 -4.90
CA TYR A 94 -4.74 9.12 -4.94
C TYR A 94 -4.15 9.38 -3.54
N GLN A 95 -4.86 10.14 -2.70
CA GLN A 95 -4.44 10.43 -1.33
C GLN A 95 -4.29 9.16 -0.48
N ALA A 96 -5.22 8.21 -0.63
CA ALA A 96 -5.15 6.94 0.05
C ALA A 96 -3.91 6.12 -0.38
N VAL A 97 -3.65 6.05 -1.69
CA VAL A 97 -2.47 5.36 -2.26
C VAL A 97 -1.18 6.02 -1.80
N ALA A 98 -1.14 7.35 -1.80
CA ALA A 98 0.00 8.14 -1.36
C ALA A 98 0.22 8.16 0.16
N GLY A 99 -0.69 7.61 0.94
CA GLY A 99 -0.60 7.60 2.40
C GLY A 99 -0.73 9.00 3.04
N VAL A 100 -1.41 9.93 2.38
CA VAL A 100 -1.71 11.27 2.91
C VAL A 100 -3.17 11.36 3.37
N PRO A 101 -3.54 12.36 4.19
CA PRO A 101 -4.92 12.51 4.64
C PRO A 101 -5.93 12.57 3.48
N VAL A 102 -6.97 11.74 3.55
CA VAL A 102 -7.99 11.60 2.50
C VAL A 102 -9.05 12.71 2.61
N THR A 103 -8.70 13.92 2.17
CA THR A 103 -9.56 15.11 2.18
C THR A 103 -10.46 15.19 0.94
N GLY A 104 -10.02 14.61 -0.19
CA GLY A 104 -10.60 14.83 -1.52
C GLY A 104 -10.32 16.22 -2.08
N GLU A 105 -9.34 16.94 -1.52
CA GLU A 105 -8.97 18.29 -1.94
C GLU A 105 -7.48 18.36 -2.35
N ALA A 106 -7.14 19.30 -3.23
CA ALA A 106 -5.77 19.54 -3.65
C ALA A 106 -4.99 20.35 -2.60
N ASP A 107 -4.89 19.79 -1.38
CA ASP A 107 -4.17 20.41 -0.27
C ASP A 107 -2.64 20.29 -0.40
N ALA A 108 -1.91 20.98 0.49
CA ALA A 108 -0.45 21.01 0.44
C ALA A 108 0.20 19.62 0.58
N ALA A 109 -0.41 18.72 1.36
CA ALA A 109 0.09 17.35 1.51
C ALA A 109 -0.10 16.55 0.20
N THR A 110 -1.24 16.71 -0.46
CA THR A 110 -1.56 16.08 -1.75
C THR A 110 -0.63 16.57 -2.86
N LEU A 111 -0.36 17.89 -2.91
CA LEU A 111 0.58 18.45 -3.87
C LEU A 111 2.01 17.99 -3.62
N ALA A 112 2.45 17.93 -2.35
CA ALA A 112 3.77 17.39 -2.01
C ALA A 112 3.90 15.91 -2.37
N ALA A 113 2.83 15.12 -2.22
CA ALA A 113 2.82 13.71 -2.56
C ALA A 113 3.08 13.43 -4.05
N THR A 114 2.81 14.38 -4.95
CA THR A 114 3.05 14.20 -6.40
C THR A 114 4.55 14.08 -6.72
N ARG A 115 5.41 14.54 -5.81
CA ARG A 115 6.86 14.54 -5.93
C ARG A 115 7.53 13.32 -5.27
N LEU A 116 6.76 12.42 -4.67
CA LEU A 116 7.31 11.21 -4.05
C LEU A 116 7.85 10.29 -5.15
N LYS A 117 9.07 9.76 -4.94
CA LYS A 117 9.67 8.75 -5.82
C LYS A 117 8.72 7.55 -5.95
N ARG A 118 8.44 7.14 -7.18
CA ARG A 118 7.42 6.11 -7.44
C ARG A 118 7.67 5.31 -8.71
N CYS A 119 7.01 4.16 -8.78
CA CYS A 119 6.95 3.37 -10.00
C CYS A 119 6.20 4.12 -11.11
N SER A 120 6.65 3.95 -12.35
CA SER A 120 6.09 4.55 -13.58
C SER A 120 4.78 3.94 -14.04
N ARG A 121 4.48 2.71 -13.61
CA ARG A 121 3.26 2.00 -14.00
C ARG A 121 2.03 2.81 -13.52
N PRO A 122 0.98 2.94 -14.35
CA PRO A 122 -0.29 3.50 -13.90
C PRO A 122 -0.87 2.74 -12.70
N ASP A 123 -1.53 3.47 -11.78
CA ASP A 123 -2.13 2.87 -10.58
C ASP A 123 -3.50 2.26 -10.86
N ALA A 124 -4.15 2.75 -11.91
CA ALA A 124 -5.39 2.22 -12.45
C ALA A 124 -5.26 2.03 -13.97
N GLU A 125 -6.20 1.32 -14.58
CA GLU A 125 -6.30 1.27 -16.04
C GLU A 125 -7.11 2.49 -16.53
N PRO A 126 -6.64 3.24 -17.54
CA PRO A 126 -7.42 4.34 -18.12
C PRO A 126 -8.76 3.84 -18.66
N ALA A 127 -9.87 4.43 -18.20
CA ALA A 127 -11.18 4.08 -18.74
C ALA A 127 -11.23 4.47 -20.24
N GLY A 128 -11.30 3.47 -21.13
CA GLY A 128 -11.49 3.69 -22.57
C GLY A 128 -10.53 2.95 -23.50
N LEU A 129 -9.51 2.26 -22.98
CA LEU A 129 -8.72 1.31 -23.77
C LEU A 129 -9.19 -0.12 -23.45
N THR A 130 -9.29 -0.92 -24.50
CA THR A 130 -9.89 -2.27 -24.54
C THR A 130 -9.43 -3.18 -23.38
N ALA A 131 -10.39 -3.91 -22.82
CA ALA A 131 -10.26 -4.77 -21.65
C ALA A 131 -9.06 -5.75 -21.62
N ARG A 132 -8.37 -5.75 -20.46
CA ARG A 132 -7.56 -6.79 -19.75
C ARG A 132 -6.22 -6.19 -19.33
N ALA A 133 -5.83 -6.08 -18.07
CA ALA A 133 -6.10 -6.91 -16.89
C ALA A 133 -5.83 -6.12 -15.60
N LYS A 134 -6.41 -6.57 -14.48
CA LYS A 134 -6.42 -5.90 -13.17
C LYS A 134 -5.57 -6.67 -12.15
N ARG A 135 -5.37 -6.12 -10.95
CA ARG A 135 -4.36 -6.54 -9.95
C ARG A 135 -4.37 -7.98 -9.47
N TYR A 136 -5.54 -8.61 -9.48
CA TYR A 136 -5.75 -10.05 -9.19
C TYR A 136 -6.32 -10.78 -10.42
N ALA A 137 -6.25 -10.11 -11.57
CA ALA A 137 -6.77 -10.49 -12.87
C ALA A 137 -5.64 -10.92 -13.83
N LEU A 138 -4.45 -11.19 -13.30
CA LEU A 138 -3.45 -11.99 -14.00
C LEU A 138 -3.66 -13.52 -13.96
N PRO A 139 -4.71 -14.11 -13.31
CA PRO A 139 -5.07 -15.51 -13.49
C PRO A 139 -5.15 -15.97 -14.95
N HIS A 140 -5.43 -15.05 -15.89
CA HIS A 140 -5.51 -15.34 -17.33
C HIS A 140 -4.68 -14.46 -18.27
N ALA A 141 -4.07 -13.35 -17.83
CA ALA A 141 -3.47 -12.37 -18.75
C ALA A 141 -1.95 -12.17 -18.65
N SER A 142 -1.32 -12.39 -17.49
CA SER A 142 0.14 -12.28 -17.33
C SER A 142 0.65 -13.27 -16.28
N LYS A 143 0.56 -14.54 -16.65
CA LYS A 143 1.26 -15.61 -15.94
C LYS A 143 2.52 -15.96 -16.69
N TRP A 144 3.49 -16.47 -15.94
CA TRP A 144 4.57 -17.21 -16.56
C TRP A 144 4.02 -18.35 -17.41
N ASN A 145 4.76 -18.72 -18.45
CA ASN A 145 4.39 -19.84 -19.29
C ASN A 145 4.22 -21.11 -18.41
N PRO A 146 3.22 -21.98 -18.68
CA PRO A 146 3.02 -23.24 -17.95
C PRO A 146 4.28 -24.09 -17.76
N LYS A 147 5.29 -23.98 -18.65
CA LYS A 147 6.58 -24.66 -18.52
C LYS A 147 7.36 -24.32 -17.23
N HIS A 148 7.11 -23.15 -16.62
CA HIS A 148 7.75 -22.73 -15.37
C HIS A 148 7.06 -23.28 -14.12
N PHE A 149 5.91 -23.94 -14.29
CA PHE A 149 5.09 -24.42 -13.20
C PHE A 149 5.19 -25.93 -13.02
N ASN A 150 5.26 -26.35 -11.76
CA ASN A 150 5.01 -27.72 -11.33
C ASN A 150 4.01 -27.71 -10.17
N GLY A 151 2.72 -27.78 -10.50
CA GLY A 151 1.65 -27.47 -9.56
C GLY A 151 1.70 -26.00 -9.14
N HIS A 152 1.70 -25.74 -7.83
CA HIS A 152 1.84 -24.38 -7.27
C HIS A 152 3.29 -23.96 -7.02
N ARG A 153 4.24 -24.63 -7.65
CA ARG A 153 5.66 -24.26 -7.66
C ARG A 153 5.98 -23.49 -8.93
N LEU A 154 6.54 -22.29 -8.79
CA LEU A 154 7.05 -21.46 -9.89
C LEU A 154 8.58 -21.40 -9.79
N THR A 155 9.27 -21.83 -10.84
CA THR A 155 10.74 -21.80 -10.92
C THR A 155 11.18 -20.85 -12.03
N LEU A 156 11.99 -19.85 -11.67
CA LEU A 156 12.47 -18.81 -12.58
C LEU A 156 13.98 -18.59 -12.43
N LYS A 157 14.63 -18.19 -13.51
CA LYS A 157 16.03 -17.79 -13.52
C LYS A 157 16.19 -16.29 -13.77
N TRP A 158 17.11 -15.65 -13.07
CA TRP A 158 17.43 -14.23 -13.28
C TRP A 158 18.87 -14.01 -13.73
N TYR A 159 19.13 -12.94 -14.47
CA TYR A 159 20.49 -12.56 -14.92
C TYR A 159 20.67 -11.05 -14.89
N ILE A 160 21.90 -10.58 -14.70
CA ILE A 160 22.25 -9.16 -14.76
C ILE A 160 23.04 -8.91 -16.05
N SER A 161 22.39 -8.39 -17.08
CA SER A 161 23.02 -8.14 -18.39
C SER A 161 23.83 -6.85 -18.43
N LYS A 162 23.43 -5.84 -17.66
CA LYS A 162 24.16 -4.56 -17.54
C LYS A 162 24.11 -4.07 -16.10
N TYR A 163 25.23 -3.59 -15.57
CA TYR A 163 25.35 -3.04 -14.21
C TYR A 163 25.48 -1.52 -14.28
N THR A 164 24.94 -0.84 -13.26
CA THR A 164 25.34 0.55 -12.95
C THR A 164 26.78 0.64 -12.47
N ASN A 165 27.40 1.81 -12.62
CA ASN A 165 28.71 2.12 -12.03
C ASN A 165 28.61 2.72 -10.61
N ASP A 166 27.40 3.02 -10.12
CA ASP A 166 27.20 3.67 -8.82
C ASP A 166 27.35 2.72 -7.62
N MET A 167 27.26 1.41 -7.84
CA MET A 167 27.25 0.39 -6.78
C MET A 167 28.24 -0.76 -7.07
N ASP A 168 28.77 -1.38 -6.01
CA ASP A 168 29.62 -2.56 -6.14
C ASP A 168 28.86 -3.74 -6.77
N LYS A 169 29.46 -4.39 -7.78
CA LYS A 169 28.79 -5.47 -8.53
C LYS A 169 28.49 -6.68 -7.66
N SER A 170 29.38 -7.05 -6.74
CA SER A 170 29.17 -8.20 -5.85
C SER A 170 28.05 -7.93 -4.85
N ALA A 171 28.05 -6.74 -4.25
CA ALA A 171 27.01 -6.29 -3.33
C ALA A 171 25.64 -6.15 -4.02
N THR A 172 25.63 -5.64 -5.26
CA THR A 172 24.42 -5.55 -6.09
C THR A 172 23.83 -6.94 -6.36
N ARG A 173 24.66 -7.89 -6.83
CA ARG A 173 24.25 -9.29 -7.07
C ARG A 173 23.67 -9.95 -5.81
N LYS A 174 24.32 -9.77 -4.65
CA LYS A 174 23.81 -10.27 -3.36
C LYS A 174 22.46 -9.63 -2.98
N THR A 175 22.29 -8.34 -3.27
CA THR A 175 21.04 -7.62 -3.01
C THR A 175 19.91 -8.15 -3.89
N ILE A 176 20.19 -8.41 -5.17
CA ILE A 176 19.24 -9.05 -6.11
C ILE A 176 18.83 -10.42 -5.59
N GLN A 177 19.79 -11.26 -5.20
CA GLN A 177 19.49 -12.56 -4.61
C GLN A 177 18.59 -12.44 -3.37
N LYS A 178 18.89 -11.51 -2.44
CA LYS A 178 18.05 -11.25 -1.27
C LYS A 178 16.63 -10.78 -1.65
N GLY A 179 16.49 -9.97 -2.69
CA GLY A 179 15.18 -9.50 -3.17
C GLY A 179 14.29 -10.67 -3.60
N PHE A 180 14.83 -11.61 -4.37
CA PHE A 180 14.12 -12.85 -4.72
C PHE A 180 13.85 -13.74 -3.50
N GLU A 181 14.77 -13.79 -2.53
CA GLU A 181 14.57 -14.54 -1.28
C GLU A 181 13.42 -14.01 -0.41
N ILE A 182 13.15 -12.70 -0.43
CA ILE A 182 11.99 -12.11 0.28
C ILE A 182 10.70 -12.72 -0.27
N TRP A 183 10.53 -12.73 -1.59
CA TRP A 183 9.36 -13.31 -2.23
C TRP A 183 9.27 -14.83 -1.98
N SER A 184 10.37 -15.58 -2.07
CA SER A 184 10.33 -17.03 -1.84
C SER A 184 10.03 -17.44 -0.39
N ARG A 185 10.47 -16.64 0.60
CA ARG A 185 10.29 -16.97 2.03
C ARG A 185 8.98 -16.47 2.62
N GLN A 186 8.45 -15.35 2.13
CA GLN A 186 7.37 -14.63 2.80
C GLN A 186 5.99 -14.83 2.15
N THR A 187 5.84 -15.67 1.12
CA THR A 187 4.54 -15.99 0.50
C THR A 187 3.60 -16.81 1.38
N HIS A 188 4.10 -17.41 2.47
CA HIS A 188 3.28 -18.27 3.31
C HIS A 188 2.21 -17.49 4.09
N ILE A 189 0.98 -17.98 4.04
CA ILE A 189 -0.18 -17.46 4.77
C ILE A 189 -0.59 -18.52 5.81
N PRO A 190 -0.47 -18.24 7.13
CA PRO A 190 -0.72 -19.22 8.18
C PRO A 190 -2.10 -19.90 8.09
N GLN A 191 -3.13 -19.17 7.63
CA GLN A 191 -4.48 -19.69 7.49
C GLN A 191 -4.59 -20.82 6.46
N PHE A 192 -3.73 -20.85 5.44
CA PHE A 192 -3.69 -21.95 4.47
C PHE A 192 -3.07 -23.22 5.04
N SER A 193 -2.24 -23.11 6.07
CA SER A 193 -1.58 -24.27 6.68
C SER A 193 -2.56 -25.32 7.22
N HIS A 194 -3.77 -24.89 7.60
CA HIS A 194 -4.83 -25.74 8.15
C HIS A 194 -5.93 -26.10 7.14
N LEU A 195 -6.12 -25.29 6.09
CA LEU A 195 -7.29 -25.40 5.20
C LEU A 195 -7.00 -26.20 3.93
N ASP A 196 -5.80 -26.11 3.35
CA ASP A 196 -5.39 -26.97 2.25
C ASP A 196 -3.87 -26.85 2.01
N LYS A 197 -3.11 -27.89 2.38
CA LYS A 197 -1.66 -27.94 2.09
C LYS A 197 -1.37 -27.87 0.60
N ASN A 198 -2.34 -28.25 -0.25
CA ASN A 198 -2.17 -28.20 -1.69
C ASN A 198 -2.19 -26.77 -2.22
N HIS A 199 -2.70 -25.77 -1.51
CA HIS A 199 -2.73 -24.36 -1.95
C HIS A 199 -1.47 -23.55 -1.58
N GLN A 200 -0.43 -24.19 -1.03
CA GLN A 200 0.81 -23.48 -0.71
C GLN A 200 1.65 -23.19 -1.96
N VAL A 201 1.87 -21.92 -2.24
CA VAL A 201 2.77 -21.48 -3.32
C VAL A 201 4.23 -21.59 -2.91
N THR A 202 5.04 -22.14 -3.82
CA THR A 202 6.51 -22.16 -3.67
C THR A 202 7.14 -21.39 -4.82
N LEU A 203 7.97 -20.39 -4.51
CA LEU A 203 8.75 -19.67 -5.51
C LEU A 203 10.21 -20.08 -5.40
N GLU A 204 10.80 -20.46 -6.53
CA GLU A 204 12.20 -20.84 -6.63
C GLU A 204 12.90 -19.94 -7.65
N PHE A 205 13.97 -19.31 -7.21
CA PHE A 205 14.76 -18.43 -8.06
C PHE A 205 16.21 -18.90 -8.09
N ALA A 206 16.79 -18.93 -9.28
CA ALA A 206 18.21 -19.22 -9.48
C ALA A 206 18.82 -18.15 -10.37
N GLU A 207 20.12 -17.90 -10.20
CA GLU A 207 20.84 -17.06 -11.14
C GLU A 207 21.21 -17.88 -12.39
N ALA A 208 20.91 -17.35 -13.57
CA ALA A 208 21.34 -17.93 -14.84
C ALA A 208 22.84 -17.72 -15.04
N THR A 209 23.48 -18.60 -15.81
CA THR A 209 24.90 -18.47 -16.15
C THR A 209 25.14 -17.50 -17.31
N GLN A 210 24.12 -17.28 -18.14
CA GLN A 210 24.13 -16.41 -19.32
C GLN A 210 22.74 -15.84 -19.57
N GLU A 211 22.68 -14.67 -20.20
CA GLU A 211 21.43 -13.95 -20.47
C GLU A 211 20.39 -14.79 -21.22
N SER A 212 20.80 -15.62 -22.18
CA SER A 212 19.86 -16.45 -22.96
C SER A 212 19.17 -17.57 -22.17
N ASP A 213 19.63 -17.87 -20.95
CA ASP A 213 19.02 -18.84 -20.02
C ASP A 213 18.23 -18.12 -18.90
N ALA A 214 18.17 -16.79 -18.93
CA ALA A 214 17.41 -16.01 -17.98
C ALA A 214 15.93 -15.98 -18.38
N ASP A 215 15.07 -16.10 -17.38
CA ASP A 215 13.65 -15.78 -17.51
C ASP A 215 13.43 -14.29 -17.23
N ILE A 216 14.14 -13.75 -16.24
CA ILE A 216 14.12 -12.33 -15.84
C ILE A 216 15.50 -11.72 -16.10
N ASN A 217 15.60 -10.83 -17.08
CA ASN A 217 16.81 -10.04 -17.28
C ASN A 217 16.74 -8.74 -16.49
N ILE A 218 17.84 -8.39 -15.83
CA ILE A 218 17.98 -7.18 -15.02
C ILE A 218 19.06 -6.29 -15.62
N ARG A 219 18.73 -5.02 -15.87
CA ARG A 219 19.68 -4.05 -16.43
C ARG A 219 19.43 -2.62 -15.99
N TRP A 220 20.50 -1.83 -16.03
CA TRP A 220 20.49 -0.39 -15.86
C TRP A 220 20.64 0.29 -17.22
N GLU A 221 19.75 1.22 -17.55
CA GLU A 221 19.69 1.88 -18.85
C GLU A 221 19.32 3.36 -18.69
N GLU A 222 19.62 4.20 -19.68
CA GLU A 222 19.25 5.63 -19.67
C GLU A 222 18.38 5.95 -20.88
N GLY A 223 17.41 6.84 -20.72
CA GLY A 223 16.58 7.36 -21.80
C GLY A 223 15.95 6.27 -22.68
N GLN A 224 16.10 6.37 -24.00
CA GLN A 224 15.60 5.38 -24.96
C GLN A 224 16.53 4.15 -25.02
N HIS A 225 16.05 2.98 -24.58
CA HIS A 225 16.89 1.80 -24.33
C HIS A 225 16.36 0.47 -24.92
N GLY A 226 15.71 0.57 -26.08
CA GLY A 226 15.33 -0.60 -26.90
C GLY A 226 13.91 -1.13 -26.69
N ASP A 227 13.14 -0.54 -25.78
CA ASP A 227 11.71 -0.77 -25.65
C ASP A 227 10.89 0.52 -25.94
N ARG A 228 9.60 0.53 -25.62
CA ARG A 228 8.67 1.64 -25.90
C ARG A 228 8.52 2.62 -24.72
N PHE A 229 9.28 2.44 -23.65
CA PHE A 229 9.15 3.16 -22.39
C PHE A 229 10.49 3.81 -22.03
N PRO A 230 10.85 4.93 -22.68
CA PRO A 230 12.09 5.64 -22.33
C PRO A 230 12.05 6.14 -20.89
N PHE A 231 13.22 6.17 -20.26
CA PHE A 231 13.41 6.79 -18.94
C PHE A 231 13.46 8.32 -19.01
N ASP A 232 13.17 8.98 -17.89
CA ASP A 232 13.04 10.44 -17.75
C ASP A 232 14.31 11.15 -17.29
N GLY A 233 15.39 10.42 -16.96
CA GLY A 233 16.68 11.00 -16.55
C GLY A 233 16.81 11.00 -15.02
N ASP A 234 17.49 11.98 -14.43
CA ASP A 234 17.58 12.11 -12.96
C ASP A 234 16.30 12.68 -12.31
N GLY A 235 15.19 12.63 -13.06
CA GLY A 235 13.90 13.25 -12.77
C GLY A 235 13.84 14.76 -13.05
N ASP A 236 12.62 15.27 -13.22
CA ASP A 236 12.33 16.72 -13.20
C ASP A 236 11.37 17.06 -12.05
N ASP A 237 10.95 18.34 -11.92
CA ASP A 237 10.02 18.77 -10.87
C ASP A 237 8.63 18.07 -10.91
N ASN A 238 8.35 17.26 -11.93
CA ASN A 238 7.06 16.64 -12.21
C ASN A 238 7.13 15.11 -12.43
N GLU A 239 8.30 14.54 -12.75
CA GLU A 239 8.48 13.12 -13.04
C GLU A 239 9.76 12.55 -12.40
N ASN A 240 9.67 11.34 -11.85
CA ASN A 240 10.81 10.60 -11.29
C ASN A 240 10.54 9.09 -11.43
N VAL A 241 10.78 8.56 -12.62
CA VAL A 241 10.63 7.14 -12.94
C VAL A 241 11.93 6.40 -12.62
N LEU A 242 11.97 5.68 -11.50
CA LEU A 242 13.18 4.95 -11.12
C LEU A 242 13.39 3.63 -11.87
N ALA A 243 12.30 2.98 -12.27
CA ALA A 243 12.33 1.65 -12.87
C ALA A 243 11.03 1.36 -13.63
N HIS A 244 11.10 0.33 -14.48
CA HIS A 244 9.93 -0.40 -14.93
C HIS A 244 10.21 -1.89 -14.98
N THR A 245 9.12 -2.66 -14.92
CA THR A 245 9.14 -4.10 -15.10
C THR A 245 8.09 -4.51 -16.11
N PHE A 246 8.41 -5.47 -16.96
CA PHE A 246 7.47 -6.09 -17.87
C PHE A 246 6.76 -7.27 -17.22
N TYR A 247 5.45 -7.35 -17.39
CA TYR A 247 4.70 -8.47 -16.87
C TYR A 247 5.05 -9.80 -17.56
N PRO A 248 4.80 -10.95 -16.92
CA PRO A 248 4.88 -12.24 -17.59
C PRO A 248 3.98 -12.30 -18.85
N ASP A 249 4.39 -13.07 -19.86
CA ASP A 249 3.67 -13.22 -21.16
C ASP A 249 3.50 -11.90 -21.93
N TYR A 250 4.47 -10.98 -21.81
CA TYR A 250 4.52 -9.76 -22.62
C TYR A 250 4.77 -10.13 -24.10
N LYS A 251 3.75 -9.92 -24.96
CA LYS A 251 3.73 -10.43 -26.35
C LYS A 251 4.41 -9.60 -27.44
N PRO A 252 4.67 -8.29 -27.31
CA PRO A 252 5.31 -7.56 -28.39
C PRO A 252 6.85 -7.77 -28.44
N PHE A 253 7.49 -8.21 -27.36
CA PHE A 253 8.93 -8.45 -27.25
C PHE A 253 9.24 -9.55 -26.21
N PRO A 254 10.38 -10.26 -26.28
CA PRO A 254 10.74 -11.31 -25.31
C PRO A 254 11.19 -10.74 -23.95
N LEU A 255 10.55 -9.67 -23.46
CA LEU A 255 10.84 -8.99 -22.19
C LEU A 255 9.95 -9.55 -21.08
N ASN A 256 9.79 -10.87 -20.97
CA ASN A 256 8.83 -11.44 -20.02
C ASN A 256 9.40 -11.35 -18.60
N GLY A 257 8.92 -10.45 -17.75
CA GLY A 257 9.46 -10.32 -16.38
C GLY A 257 10.71 -9.45 -16.26
N ASP A 258 11.27 -8.96 -17.37
CA ASP A 258 12.48 -8.14 -17.38
C ASP A 258 12.32 -6.85 -16.57
N ILE A 259 13.37 -6.48 -15.84
CA ILE A 259 13.41 -5.33 -14.95
C ILE A 259 14.49 -4.37 -15.43
N HIS A 260 14.09 -3.13 -15.74
CA HIS A 260 15.01 -2.07 -16.10
C HIS A 260 15.00 -1.00 -15.00
N PHE A 261 16.20 -0.54 -14.63
CA PHE A 261 16.42 0.57 -13.71
C PHE A 261 16.98 1.76 -14.50
N ASP A 262 16.55 2.98 -14.18
CA ASP A 262 17.09 4.19 -14.80
C ASP A 262 18.51 4.46 -14.28
N ASP A 263 19.54 4.38 -15.12
CA ASP A 263 20.94 4.60 -14.75
C ASP A 263 21.30 6.10 -14.67
N ALA A 264 20.39 7.01 -15.05
CA ALA A 264 20.55 8.43 -14.81
C ALA A 264 20.40 8.78 -13.31
N GLU A 265 19.64 7.96 -12.59
CA GLU A 265 19.50 8.03 -11.14
C GLU A 265 20.79 7.63 -10.43
N LYS A 266 21.05 8.24 -9.26
CA LYS A 266 22.19 7.88 -8.42
C LYS A 266 21.83 6.73 -7.49
N TRP A 267 22.22 5.50 -7.83
CA TRP A 267 21.83 4.33 -7.06
C TRP A 267 22.67 4.10 -5.79
N SER A 268 22.03 3.55 -4.76
CA SER A 268 22.64 3.28 -3.47
C SER A 268 22.06 2.02 -2.82
N LEU A 269 22.92 1.29 -2.12
CA LEU A 269 22.56 0.18 -1.23
C LEU A 269 22.30 0.64 0.21
N GLN A 270 22.54 1.91 0.52
CA GLN A 270 22.41 2.48 1.86
C GLN A 270 21.14 3.33 1.96
N VAL A 271 20.35 3.06 3.00
CA VAL A 271 19.13 3.82 3.32
C VAL A 271 19.46 5.28 3.57
N GLY A 272 18.67 6.19 2.98
CA GLY A 272 18.81 7.64 3.13
C GLY A 272 19.98 8.25 2.34
N VAL A 273 20.63 7.48 1.46
CA VAL A 273 21.68 7.96 0.55
C VAL A 273 21.18 7.78 -0.88
N ASN A 274 21.09 8.88 -1.64
CA ASN A 274 20.62 8.92 -3.03
C ASN A 274 19.34 8.12 -3.28
N THR A 275 19.27 7.31 -4.34
CA THR A 275 18.13 6.46 -4.68
C THR A 275 18.34 5.05 -4.14
N PHE A 276 17.47 4.62 -3.22
CA PHE A 276 17.63 3.37 -2.49
C PHE A 276 17.19 2.15 -3.33
N PHE A 277 18.15 1.49 -3.96
CA PHE A 277 17.96 0.35 -4.87
C PHE A 277 17.18 -0.83 -4.25
N PRO A 278 17.46 -1.29 -3.02
CA PRO A 278 16.87 -2.53 -2.52
C PRO A 278 15.34 -2.53 -2.44
N TYR A 279 14.70 -1.41 -2.10
CA TYR A 279 13.24 -1.35 -2.04
C TYR A 279 12.61 -1.35 -3.43
N VAL A 280 13.17 -0.58 -4.36
CA VAL A 280 12.73 -0.53 -5.77
C VAL A 280 12.81 -1.93 -6.38
N LEU A 281 13.94 -2.61 -6.21
CA LEU A 281 14.13 -3.99 -6.69
C LEU A 281 13.04 -4.95 -6.19
N VAL A 282 12.73 -4.96 -4.90
CA VAL A 282 11.73 -5.91 -4.36
C VAL A 282 10.34 -5.62 -4.91
N HIS A 283 9.99 -4.35 -5.09
CA HIS A 283 8.75 -3.92 -5.74
C HIS A 283 8.69 -4.41 -7.20
N GLU A 284 9.74 -4.15 -7.98
CA GLU A 284 9.83 -4.55 -9.38
C GLU A 284 9.76 -6.09 -9.56
N ILE A 285 10.37 -6.87 -8.65
CA ILE A 285 10.21 -8.34 -8.65
C ILE A 285 8.74 -8.74 -8.50
N GLY A 286 7.94 -8.00 -7.73
CA GLY A 286 6.51 -8.25 -7.62
C GLY A 286 5.76 -8.05 -8.95
N HIS A 287 6.14 -7.03 -9.74
CA HIS A 287 5.65 -6.90 -11.11
C HIS A 287 6.09 -8.06 -12.00
N ALA A 288 7.33 -8.54 -11.88
CA ALA A 288 7.81 -9.73 -12.60
C ALA A 288 7.07 -11.01 -12.19
N LEU A 289 6.48 -11.05 -10.99
CA LEU A 289 5.57 -12.11 -10.53
C LEU A 289 4.11 -11.92 -10.96
N GLY A 290 3.82 -10.86 -11.69
CA GLY A 290 2.47 -10.56 -12.16
C GLY A 290 1.60 -9.87 -11.12
N LEU A 291 2.15 -8.97 -10.31
CA LEU A 291 1.39 -8.15 -9.36
C LEU A 291 1.25 -6.72 -9.86
N GLN A 292 0.09 -6.09 -9.66
CA GLN A 292 -0.08 -4.65 -9.87
C GLN A 292 0.08 -3.87 -8.55
N HIS A 293 0.02 -2.54 -8.64
CA HIS A 293 0.18 -1.65 -7.51
C HIS A 293 -0.83 -1.86 -6.39
N SER A 294 -0.35 -1.74 -5.15
CA SER A 294 -1.15 -1.79 -3.95
C SER A 294 -1.68 -0.44 -3.50
N HIS A 295 -2.99 -0.37 -3.22
CA HIS A 295 -3.58 0.78 -2.52
C HIS A 295 -3.17 0.84 -1.04
N SER A 296 -2.67 -0.26 -0.46
CA SER A 296 -2.14 -0.26 0.90
C SER A 296 -0.80 0.45 0.94
N SER A 297 -0.73 1.53 1.72
CA SER A 297 0.54 2.21 2.03
C SER A 297 1.54 1.33 2.81
N LEU A 298 1.14 0.15 3.29
CA LEU A 298 2.01 -0.80 3.99
C LEU A 298 2.58 -1.90 3.08
N ALA A 299 1.99 -2.10 1.90
CA ALA A 299 2.41 -3.12 0.95
C ALA A 299 3.72 -2.73 0.22
N ILE A 300 4.51 -3.74 -0.15
CA ILE A 300 5.70 -3.52 -0.99
C ILE A 300 5.29 -3.08 -2.39
N MET A 301 4.14 -3.59 -2.88
CA MET A 301 3.58 -3.20 -4.17
C MET A 301 2.92 -1.82 -4.17
N ASN A 302 2.94 -1.05 -3.07
CA ASN A 302 2.54 0.35 -3.14
C ASN A 302 3.44 1.11 -4.14
N PRO A 303 2.89 1.98 -5.00
CA PRO A 303 3.66 2.64 -6.05
C PRO A 303 4.74 3.58 -5.51
N HIS A 304 4.59 4.13 -4.31
CA HIS A 304 5.57 5.05 -3.72
C HIS A 304 6.68 4.26 -3.02
N TYR A 305 7.91 4.51 -3.45
CA TYR A 305 9.08 3.84 -2.90
C TYR A 305 9.40 4.36 -1.50
N LYS A 306 9.96 3.48 -0.66
CA LYS A 306 10.21 3.75 0.76
C LYS A 306 11.62 3.36 1.14
N ASP A 307 12.16 4.07 2.12
CA ASP A 307 13.49 3.86 2.66
C ASP A 307 13.50 2.80 3.78
N ILE A 308 12.98 1.60 3.48
CA ILE A 308 12.97 0.47 4.42
C ILE A 308 14.15 -0.45 4.13
N PRO A 309 15.07 -0.70 5.09
CA PRO A 309 16.18 -1.62 4.89
C PRO A 309 15.70 -3.00 4.39
N ILE A 310 16.42 -3.61 3.44
CA ILE A 310 16.00 -4.88 2.81
C ILE A 310 15.72 -6.00 3.82
N ASP A 311 16.53 -6.10 4.88
CA ASP A 311 16.36 -7.12 5.93
C ASP A 311 15.16 -6.84 6.86
N SER A 312 14.54 -5.65 6.74
CA SER A 312 13.32 -5.24 7.45
C SER A 312 12.08 -5.21 6.56
N ILE A 313 12.20 -5.53 5.26
CA ILE A 313 11.05 -5.64 4.36
C ILE A 313 10.20 -6.85 4.74
N HIS A 314 8.93 -6.61 4.98
CA HIS A 314 7.93 -7.62 5.23
C HIS A 314 6.80 -7.49 4.21
N LEU A 315 6.46 -8.59 3.52
CA LEU A 315 5.33 -8.61 2.61
C LEU A 315 4.02 -8.42 3.39
N HIS A 316 3.18 -7.48 2.94
CA HIS A 316 1.85 -7.27 3.49
C HIS A 316 0.93 -8.45 3.12
N ALA A 317 -0.16 -8.66 3.87
CA ALA A 317 -1.14 -9.70 3.54
C ALA A 317 -1.65 -9.58 2.09
N ASP A 318 -1.81 -8.33 1.63
CA ASP A 318 -2.17 -7.96 0.25
C ASP A 318 -1.16 -8.50 -0.79
N ASP A 319 0.14 -8.29 -0.56
CA ASP A 319 1.21 -8.76 -1.46
C ASP A 319 1.22 -10.30 -1.53
N LYS A 320 1.14 -10.96 -0.37
CA LYS A 320 1.09 -12.43 -0.26
C LYS A 320 -0.14 -12.97 -0.97
N CYS A 321 -1.29 -12.34 -0.77
CA CYS A 321 -2.51 -12.78 -1.41
C CYS A 321 -2.50 -12.56 -2.91
N GLY A 322 -1.92 -11.46 -3.40
CA GLY A 322 -1.74 -11.24 -4.83
C GLY A 322 -0.97 -12.38 -5.49
N VAL A 323 0.19 -12.74 -4.93
CA VAL A 323 1.02 -13.81 -5.52
C VAL A 323 0.41 -15.20 -5.36
N ASN A 324 -0.21 -15.49 -4.21
CA ASN A 324 -0.89 -16.77 -4.01
C ASN A 324 -2.09 -16.92 -4.94
N TRP A 325 -2.88 -15.86 -5.11
CA TRP A 325 -4.01 -15.84 -6.03
C TRP A 325 -3.58 -16.05 -7.48
N ASN A 326 -2.48 -15.42 -7.89
CA ASN A 326 -1.97 -15.56 -9.25
C ASN A 326 -1.53 -17.01 -9.54
N ILE A 327 -0.90 -17.69 -8.59
CA ILE A 327 -0.29 -19.01 -8.81
C ILE A 327 -1.22 -20.17 -8.44
N ALA A 328 -1.76 -20.16 -7.22
CA ALA A 328 -2.59 -21.24 -6.68
C ALA A 328 -4.10 -21.02 -6.89
N GLY A 329 -4.53 -19.79 -7.20
CA GLY A 329 -5.92 -19.46 -7.46
C GLY A 329 -6.68 -18.87 -6.25
N PRO A 330 -8.01 -18.71 -6.38
CA PRO A 330 -8.80 -17.97 -5.41
C PRO A 330 -8.95 -18.70 -4.08
N THR A 331 -8.95 -17.92 -2.99
CA THR A 331 -9.24 -18.43 -1.64
C THR A 331 -10.09 -17.42 -0.87
N ASN A 332 -10.90 -17.89 0.08
CA ASN A 332 -11.72 -17.00 0.91
C ASN A 332 -10.88 -15.98 1.69
N TRP A 333 -9.74 -16.41 2.25
CA TRP A 333 -8.83 -15.51 2.95
C TRP A 333 -8.36 -14.36 2.05
N CYS A 334 -7.87 -14.66 0.86
CA CYS A 334 -7.39 -13.64 -0.05
C CYS A 334 -8.51 -12.81 -0.68
N LEU A 335 -9.72 -13.36 -0.76
CA LEU A 335 -10.91 -12.61 -1.13
C LEU A 335 -11.23 -11.56 -0.05
N PHE A 336 -11.10 -11.90 1.24
CA PHE A 336 -11.31 -10.94 2.33
C PHE A 336 -10.20 -9.90 2.44
N VAL A 337 -8.94 -10.29 2.20
CA VAL A 337 -7.82 -9.34 2.06
C VAL A 337 -8.08 -8.39 0.90
N TRP A 338 -8.51 -8.89 -0.26
CA TRP A 338 -8.88 -8.05 -1.41
C TRP A 338 -10.04 -7.11 -1.08
N LEU A 339 -11.10 -7.63 -0.46
CA LEU A 339 -12.28 -6.86 -0.09
C LEU A 339 -11.91 -5.73 0.86
N THR A 340 -11.09 -6.04 1.88
CA THR A 340 -10.59 -5.02 2.80
C THR A 340 -9.69 -4.02 2.09
N SER A 341 -8.85 -4.45 1.14
CA SER A 341 -7.91 -3.64 0.35
C SER A 341 -8.55 -2.67 -0.64
N GLU A 342 -9.55 -3.14 -1.35
CA GLU A 342 -10.13 -2.42 -2.49
C GLU A 342 -11.46 -1.75 -2.17
N ILE A 343 -12.25 -2.35 -1.28
CA ILE A 343 -13.63 -1.94 -1.03
C ILE A 343 -13.77 -1.22 0.31
N VAL A 344 -12.94 -1.60 1.29
CA VAL A 344 -13.04 -1.03 2.63
C VAL A 344 -12.00 0.08 2.85
N PRO A 345 -12.40 1.30 3.23
CA PRO A 345 -11.49 2.44 3.35
C PRO A 345 -10.67 2.42 4.68
N ILE A 346 -10.10 1.27 5.04
CA ILE A 346 -9.23 1.12 6.23
C ILE A 346 -7.76 1.47 5.91
N HIS A 347 -7.45 1.75 4.65
CA HIS A 347 -6.08 1.68 4.12
C HIS A 347 -5.18 2.90 4.37
N SER A 348 -5.68 3.97 5.00
CA SER A 348 -5.03 5.29 4.84
C SER A 348 -4.91 6.17 6.09
N GLN A 349 -4.94 5.62 7.31
CA GLN A 349 -4.72 6.45 8.50
C GLN A 349 -3.59 5.95 9.41
N THR A 350 -2.44 5.63 8.82
CA THR A 350 -1.19 5.44 9.55
C THR A 350 -0.21 6.59 9.34
N SER A 351 -0.71 7.84 9.35
CA SER A 351 0.16 9.00 9.54
C SER A 351 0.89 8.83 10.89
N GLY A 352 2.16 8.42 10.85
CA GLY A 352 3.03 8.34 12.03
C GLY A 352 3.24 6.95 12.65
N VAL A 353 2.82 5.85 12.02
CA VAL A 353 3.27 4.53 12.49
C VAL A 353 4.69 4.31 11.99
N ASN A 354 5.64 4.20 12.93
CA ASN A 354 7.01 3.82 12.62
C ASN A 354 6.99 2.38 12.05
N MET A 355 7.14 2.25 10.73
CA MET A 355 7.14 0.96 10.03
C MET A 355 8.28 0.02 10.46
N ASN A 356 9.26 0.53 11.23
CA ASN A 356 10.32 -0.28 11.82
C ASN A 356 9.94 -0.89 13.19
N LYS A 357 8.78 -0.56 13.78
CA LYS A 357 8.33 -1.17 15.04
C LYS A 357 7.50 -2.41 14.75
N LYS A 358 7.99 -3.58 15.19
CA LYS A 358 7.20 -4.82 15.20
C LYS A 358 6.07 -4.68 16.22
N LEU A 359 4.85 -4.49 15.74
CA LEU A 359 3.65 -4.40 16.57
C LEU A 359 3.27 -5.78 17.12
N THR A 360 2.81 -5.81 18.36
CA THR A 360 2.17 -6.98 18.97
C THR A 360 0.83 -7.28 18.31
N LYS A 361 0.34 -8.52 18.44
CA LYS A 361 -0.99 -8.92 17.93
C LYS A 361 -2.10 -7.97 18.39
N GLN A 362 -2.08 -7.57 19.67
CA GLN A 362 -3.07 -6.67 20.23
C GLN A 362 -2.95 -5.23 19.70
N GLU A 363 -1.72 -4.71 19.51
CA GLU A 363 -1.51 -3.38 18.92
C GLU A 363 -2.01 -3.31 17.47
N LYS A 364 -1.80 -4.37 16.68
CA LYS A 364 -2.33 -4.45 15.31
C LYS A 364 -3.85 -4.41 15.28
N ILE A 365 -4.50 -5.29 16.06
CA ILE A 365 -5.96 -5.34 16.18
C ILE A 365 -6.50 -3.97 16.61
N TRP A 366 -5.88 -3.34 17.62
CA TRP A 366 -6.33 -2.04 18.11
C TRP A 366 -6.19 -0.93 17.07
N SER A 367 -5.09 -0.93 16.30
CA SER A 367 -4.90 0.01 15.20
C SER A 367 -6.01 -0.11 14.15
N VAL A 368 -6.34 -1.34 13.76
CA VAL A 368 -7.41 -1.59 12.78
C VAL A 368 -8.79 -1.24 13.34
N LYS A 369 -9.08 -1.58 14.60
CA LYS A 369 -10.33 -1.19 15.28
C LYS A 369 -10.53 0.34 15.26
N LYS A 370 -9.46 1.11 15.48
CA LYS A 370 -9.50 2.58 15.42
C LYS A 370 -9.79 3.11 14.01
N GLN A 371 -9.25 2.48 12.98
CA GLN A 371 -9.50 2.85 11.58
C GLN A 371 -10.92 2.48 11.15
N LEU A 372 -11.36 1.27 11.50
CA LEU A 372 -12.72 0.77 11.25
C LEU A 372 -13.79 1.65 11.88
N TRP A 373 -13.53 2.17 13.08
CA TRP A 373 -14.47 3.03 13.80
C TRP A 373 -14.97 4.21 12.95
N ASN A 374 -14.06 4.85 12.21
CA ASN A 374 -14.37 6.00 11.36
C ASN A 374 -14.65 5.62 9.89
N ALA A 375 -14.54 4.34 9.54
CA ALA A 375 -14.72 3.88 8.17
C ALA A 375 -16.21 3.84 7.80
N GLN A 376 -16.54 4.36 6.63
CA GLN A 376 -17.86 4.14 6.02
C GLN A 376 -17.84 2.80 5.29
N LEU A 377 -18.50 1.80 5.88
CA LEU A 377 -18.60 0.46 5.29
C LEU A 377 -19.78 0.42 4.30
N PRO A 378 -19.60 -0.17 3.12
CA PRO A 378 -20.71 -0.37 2.19
C PRO A 378 -21.67 -1.42 2.75
N LEU A 379 -22.94 -1.04 2.90
CA LEU A 379 -24.00 -1.94 3.33
C LEU A 379 -24.48 -2.73 2.12
N CYS A 380 -24.31 -4.06 2.11
CA CYS A 380 -24.88 -4.88 1.05
C CYS A 380 -26.34 -5.20 1.37
N SER A 381 -27.29 -4.66 0.61
CA SER A 381 -28.72 -4.95 0.76
C SER A 381 -29.39 -5.15 -0.60
N SER A 382 -30.58 -5.74 -0.62
CA SER A 382 -31.39 -5.88 -1.84
C SER A 382 -31.90 -4.54 -2.39
N GLU A 383 -31.80 -3.46 -1.60
CA GLU A 383 -32.35 -2.15 -1.94
C GLU A 383 -31.29 -1.19 -2.51
N ASN A 384 -30.02 -1.60 -2.57
CA ASN A 384 -28.93 -0.78 -3.09
C ASN A 384 -28.09 -1.49 -4.16
N SER A 385 -27.27 -0.71 -4.87
CA SER A 385 -26.44 -1.22 -5.97
C SER A 385 -25.18 -1.95 -5.49
N VAL A 386 -24.87 -1.97 -4.19
CA VAL A 386 -23.59 -2.48 -3.66
C VAL A 386 -23.38 -3.93 -4.08
N ARG A 387 -24.42 -4.77 -4.01
CA ARG A 387 -24.33 -6.17 -4.44
C ARG A 387 -23.98 -6.27 -5.92
N SER A 388 -24.72 -5.57 -6.79
CA SER A 388 -24.47 -5.60 -8.24
C SER A 388 -23.10 -5.03 -8.60
N ASP A 389 -22.66 -3.97 -7.92
CA ASP A 389 -21.35 -3.36 -8.11
C ASP A 389 -20.24 -4.34 -7.71
N LEU A 390 -20.44 -5.08 -6.62
CA LEU A 390 -19.50 -6.11 -6.16
C LEU A 390 -19.38 -7.26 -7.14
N LEU A 391 -20.48 -7.76 -7.72
CA LEU A 391 -20.44 -8.78 -8.78
C LEU A 391 -19.60 -8.31 -9.97
N VAL A 392 -19.84 -7.08 -10.42
CA VAL A 392 -19.07 -6.46 -11.51
C VAL A 392 -17.59 -6.35 -11.16
N LEU A 393 -17.26 -6.04 -9.91
CA LEU A 393 -15.87 -5.98 -9.44
C LEU A 393 -15.24 -7.38 -9.36
N LEU A 394 -15.96 -8.41 -8.91
CA LEU A 394 -15.47 -9.79 -8.89
C LEU A 394 -15.18 -10.31 -10.31
N GLU A 395 -16.11 -10.10 -11.25
CA GLU A 395 -15.91 -10.50 -12.65
C GLU A 395 -14.75 -9.73 -13.29
N LYS A 396 -14.75 -8.40 -13.16
CA LYS A 396 -13.77 -7.59 -13.86
C LYS A 396 -12.39 -7.63 -13.19
N ASN A 397 -12.30 -7.67 -11.85
CA ASN A 397 -11.05 -7.57 -11.09
C ASN A 397 -10.47 -8.91 -10.67
N LEU A 398 -11.31 -9.92 -10.42
CA LEU A 398 -10.88 -11.24 -9.98
C LEU A 398 -11.12 -12.34 -11.03
N HIS A 399 -11.75 -12.00 -12.17
CA HIS A 399 -12.05 -12.91 -13.28
C HIS A 399 -12.88 -14.12 -12.88
N PHE A 400 -13.78 -13.93 -11.92
CA PHE A 400 -14.77 -14.94 -11.62
C PHE A 400 -15.70 -15.14 -12.81
N SER A 401 -16.09 -16.39 -13.03
CA SER A 401 -17.23 -16.68 -13.91
C SER A 401 -18.47 -15.98 -13.37
N VAL A 402 -19.50 -15.81 -14.20
CA VAL A 402 -20.76 -15.23 -13.74
C VAL A 402 -21.30 -16.00 -12.53
N ASP A 403 -21.26 -17.33 -12.58
CA ASP A 403 -21.73 -18.19 -11.48
C ASP A 403 -20.88 -18.04 -10.21
N ASP A 404 -19.55 -18.03 -10.35
CA ASP A 404 -18.65 -17.81 -9.21
C ASP A 404 -18.85 -16.40 -8.63
N SER A 405 -19.05 -15.39 -9.46
CA SER A 405 -19.28 -14.02 -9.01
C SER A 405 -20.52 -13.94 -8.12
N ILE A 406 -21.60 -14.66 -8.46
CA ILE A 406 -22.84 -14.72 -7.67
C ILE A 406 -22.57 -15.36 -6.31
N LEU A 407 -21.88 -16.50 -6.29
CA LEU A 407 -21.54 -17.22 -5.07
C LEU A 407 -20.63 -16.40 -4.14
N TYR A 408 -19.51 -15.92 -4.67
CA TYR A 408 -18.54 -15.14 -3.89
C TYR A 408 -19.04 -13.74 -3.56
N GLY A 409 -19.94 -13.18 -4.36
CA GLY A 409 -20.65 -11.94 -4.07
C GLY A 409 -21.50 -12.06 -2.81
N GLU A 410 -22.21 -13.18 -2.64
CA GLU A 410 -22.95 -13.47 -1.40
C GLU A 410 -22.01 -13.59 -0.19
N ILE A 411 -20.89 -14.30 -0.34
CA ILE A 411 -19.87 -14.44 0.71
C ILE A 411 -19.31 -13.06 1.11
N CYS A 412 -18.99 -12.21 0.13
CA CYS A 412 -18.47 -10.87 0.39
C CYS A 412 -19.52 -9.98 1.07
N CYS A 413 -20.78 -10.05 0.65
CA CYS A 413 -21.86 -9.31 1.29
C CYS A 413 -22.06 -9.72 2.76
N ARG A 414 -22.01 -11.02 3.05
CA ARG A 414 -22.05 -11.52 4.44
C ARG A 414 -20.85 -11.03 5.26
N PHE A 415 -19.65 -11.06 4.69
CA PHE A 415 -18.46 -10.53 5.36
C PHE A 415 -18.62 -9.03 5.70
N LEU A 416 -19.11 -8.21 4.75
CA LEU A 416 -19.31 -6.78 4.96
C LEU A 416 -20.36 -6.48 6.04
N ASP A 417 -21.49 -7.18 6.02
CA ASP A 417 -22.54 -7.04 7.04
C ASP A 417 -22.00 -7.38 8.44
N LYS A 418 -21.28 -8.51 8.57
CA LYS A 418 -20.73 -8.95 9.86
C LYS A 418 -19.56 -8.07 10.32
N LEU A 419 -18.79 -7.52 9.38
CA LEU A 419 -17.77 -6.52 9.67
C LEU A 419 -18.39 -5.23 10.22
N ASP A 420 -19.56 -4.84 9.71
CA ASP A 420 -20.29 -3.68 10.22
C ASP A 420 -20.79 -3.90 11.65
N GLN A 421 -21.36 -5.07 11.93
CA GLN A 421 -21.75 -5.45 13.29
C GLN A 421 -20.55 -5.48 14.25
N TYR A 422 -19.40 -6.01 13.79
CA TYR A 422 -18.15 -5.98 14.54
C TYR A 422 -17.70 -4.53 14.82
N ARG A 423 -17.75 -3.64 13.81
CA ARG A 423 -17.48 -2.20 13.95
C ARG A 423 -18.38 -1.55 15.00
N MET A 424 -19.68 -1.82 14.98
CA MET A 424 -20.64 -1.25 15.94
C MET A 424 -20.34 -1.71 17.38
N LYS A 425 -20.00 -2.99 17.59
CA LYS A 425 -19.61 -3.51 18.91
C LYS A 425 -18.40 -2.79 19.50
N ILE A 426 -17.42 -2.40 18.69
CA ILE A 426 -16.26 -1.58 19.15
C ILE A 426 -16.76 -0.29 19.83
N GLY A 427 -17.80 0.32 19.28
CA GLY A 427 -18.40 1.56 19.80
C GLY A 427 -19.09 1.43 21.13
N GLU A 428 -19.82 0.33 21.32
CA GLU A 428 -20.48 0.04 22.58
C GLU A 428 -19.47 -0.12 23.71
N TYR A 429 -18.31 -0.74 23.45
CA TYR A 429 -17.21 -0.83 24.43
C TYR A 429 -16.56 0.53 24.70
N ALA A 430 -16.37 1.39 23.69
CA ALA A 430 -15.82 2.73 23.87
C ALA A 430 -16.77 3.67 24.64
N HIS A 431 -18.08 3.53 24.43
CA HIS A 431 -19.10 4.27 25.18
C HIS A 431 -19.20 3.79 26.63
N LYS A 432 -19.17 2.46 26.87
CA LYS A 432 -19.14 1.89 28.23
C LYS A 432 -17.88 2.29 29.01
N LEU A 433 -16.71 2.33 28.38
CA LEU A 433 -15.47 2.76 29.04
C LEU A 433 -15.54 4.24 29.46
N ASN A 434 -16.20 5.10 28.67
CA ASN A 434 -16.44 6.51 29.03
C ASN A 434 -17.53 6.68 30.11
N GLU A 435 -18.53 5.80 30.17
CA GLU A 435 -19.50 5.79 31.29
C GLU A 435 -18.91 5.24 32.60
N ASP A 436 -18.03 4.24 32.53
CA ASP A 436 -17.41 3.62 33.71
C ASP A 436 -16.31 4.49 34.34
N ILE A 437 -15.63 5.34 33.56
CA ILE A 437 -14.74 6.40 34.09
C ILE A 437 -15.54 7.49 34.84
N GLY A 438 -16.83 7.65 34.52
CA GLY A 438 -17.76 8.52 35.23
C GLY A 438 -18.41 7.91 36.47
N LYS A 439 -18.22 6.61 36.74
CA LYS A 439 -18.93 5.87 37.80
C LYS A 439 -18.04 5.02 38.72
N THR A 440 -16.73 5.25 38.76
CA THR A 440 -15.86 4.61 39.75
C THR A 440 -15.72 5.45 41.03
N LYS A 441 -16.74 5.35 41.90
CA LYS A 441 -16.55 5.35 43.35
C LYS A 441 -17.41 4.24 43.96
N GLU A 442 -16.71 3.27 44.56
CA GLU A 442 -17.22 2.14 45.36
C GLU A 442 -17.90 1.02 44.53
N PHE A 443 -17.60 -0.28 44.64
CA PHE A 443 -17.30 -1.10 45.81
C PHE A 443 -16.53 -2.39 45.45
N VAL A 444 -16.09 -3.10 46.50
CA VAL A 444 -15.14 -4.20 46.62
C VAL A 444 -15.74 -5.63 46.39
N SER A 445 -14.92 -6.53 45.82
CA SER A 445 -14.84 -8.04 45.76
C SER A 445 -15.99 -9.00 46.15
N THR A 446 -16.22 -10.08 45.38
CA THR A 446 -15.87 -11.53 45.61
C THR A 446 -16.62 -12.53 44.66
N PRO A 447 -16.21 -13.83 44.53
CA PRO A 447 -16.59 -14.78 43.46
C PRO A 447 -17.55 -15.93 43.89
N GLU A 448 -18.32 -16.52 42.95
CA GLU A 448 -18.54 -17.99 42.72
C GLU A 448 -19.77 -18.34 41.82
N ASP A 449 -19.67 -19.57 41.24
CA ASP A 449 -20.67 -20.47 40.60
C ASP A 449 -21.36 -20.09 39.28
N GLY A 450 -21.46 -20.93 38.24
CA GLY A 450 -21.28 -22.38 38.12
C GLY A 450 -22.47 -22.94 37.31
N ASN A 451 -22.28 -23.36 36.06
CA ASN A 451 -23.29 -24.16 35.37
C ASN A 451 -22.69 -25.23 34.44
N LYS A 452 -22.94 -26.49 34.81
CA LYS A 452 -22.51 -27.72 34.12
C LYS A 452 -23.54 -28.08 33.06
N LEU A 453 -23.21 -27.88 31.79
CA LEU A 453 -23.85 -28.60 30.68
C LEU A 453 -22.94 -29.75 30.22
N SER A 454 -23.54 -30.93 30.07
CA SER A 454 -22.84 -32.21 29.99
C SER A 454 -21.90 -32.34 28.77
N ARG A 455 -20.64 -32.73 29.02
CA ARG A 455 -19.61 -33.03 28.01
C ARG A 455 -19.98 -34.15 27.01
N ARG A 456 -21.11 -34.85 27.20
CA ARG A 456 -21.62 -35.89 26.30
C ARG A 456 -22.58 -35.37 25.22
N ALA A 457 -23.08 -34.14 25.33
CA ALA A 457 -23.85 -33.47 24.26
C ALA A 457 -22.93 -32.78 23.22
N LEU A 458 -21.75 -32.32 23.65
CA LEU A 458 -20.75 -31.64 22.81
C LEU A 458 -20.01 -32.56 21.83
N HIS A 459 -19.98 -33.87 22.06
CA HIS A 459 -19.28 -34.83 21.19
C HIS A 459 -20.14 -35.39 20.03
N ARG A 460 -21.40 -34.98 19.90
CA ARG A 460 -22.27 -35.39 18.78
C ARG A 460 -22.42 -34.33 17.67
N PHE A 461 -21.87 -33.13 17.85
CA PHE A 461 -21.82 -32.07 16.83
C PHE A 461 -20.46 -31.98 16.09
N ALA A 462 -19.59 -32.98 16.27
CA ALA A 462 -18.35 -33.09 15.52
C ALA A 462 -18.56 -33.95 14.27
N ALA A 463 -19.18 -33.37 13.23
CA ALA A 463 -19.22 -34.02 11.90
C ALA A 463 -19.44 -33.08 10.70
N GLU A 464 -19.79 -31.82 10.88
CA GLU A 464 -19.91 -30.87 9.77
C GLU A 464 -19.02 -29.67 10.05
N LYS A 465 -18.06 -29.38 9.17
CA LYS A 465 -17.33 -28.11 9.22
C LYS A 465 -18.37 -27.01 9.02
N PRO A 466 -18.44 -25.98 9.89
CA PRO A 466 -19.37 -24.86 9.69
C PRO A 466 -19.17 -24.29 8.28
N SER A 467 -20.25 -24.11 7.55
CA SER A 467 -20.22 -23.45 6.25
C SER A 467 -19.75 -22.01 6.43
N ILE A 468 -19.04 -21.47 5.43
CA ILE A 468 -18.71 -20.04 5.40
C ILE A 468 -19.94 -19.14 5.30
N LEU A 469 -21.07 -19.73 4.92
CA LEU A 469 -22.36 -19.08 4.87
C LEU A 469 -23.12 -19.18 6.20
N ASP A 470 -22.61 -19.89 7.22
CA ASP A 470 -23.29 -19.97 8.51
C ASP A 470 -23.26 -18.61 9.22
N ASP A 471 -24.36 -18.26 9.89
CA ASP A 471 -24.54 -16.93 10.48
C ASP A 471 -23.52 -16.59 11.59
N ASP A 472 -22.93 -17.62 12.20
CA ASP A 472 -21.93 -17.53 13.27
C ASP A 472 -20.48 -17.62 12.74
N HIS A 473 -20.26 -17.77 11.43
CA HIS A 473 -18.92 -17.93 10.86
C HIS A 473 -18.04 -16.68 11.04
N PHE A 474 -18.62 -15.50 10.82
CA PHE A 474 -17.93 -14.21 10.94
C PHE A 474 -18.19 -13.56 12.31
N ASP A 475 -17.72 -14.20 13.37
CA ASP A 475 -17.83 -13.71 14.73
C ASP A 475 -16.67 -12.75 15.13
N THR A 476 -16.65 -12.33 16.39
CA THR A 476 -15.60 -11.42 16.91
C THR A 476 -14.23 -12.08 16.94
N GLU A 477 -14.16 -13.39 17.18
CA GLU A 477 -12.89 -14.13 17.20
C GLU A 477 -12.32 -14.25 15.78
N PHE A 478 -13.17 -14.51 14.79
CA PHE A 478 -12.81 -14.47 13.38
C PHE A 478 -12.17 -13.12 13.02
N PHE A 479 -12.82 -11.99 13.31
CA PHE A 479 -12.30 -10.67 12.93
C PHE A 479 -11.04 -10.29 13.70
N ASP A 480 -10.95 -10.59 15.01
CA ASP A 480 -9.73 -10.36 15.79
C ASP A 480 -8.55 -11.21 15.27
N SER A 481 -8.81 -12.44 14.81
CA SER A 481 -7.82 -13.31 14.17
C SER A 481 -7.45 -12.82 12.77
N PHE A 482 -8.43 -12.38 11.99
CA PHE A 482 -8.24 -11.81 10.66
C PHE A 482 -7.36 -10.56 10.71
N PHE A 483 -7.70 -9.57 11.54
CA PHE A 483 -6.97 -8.30 11.67
C PHE A 483 -5.66 -8.38 12.46
N ALA A 484 -5.35 -9.51 13.07
CA ALA A 484 -4.02 -9.76 13.61
C ALA A 484 -2.99 -10.09 12.52
N GLU A 485 -3.48 -10.69 11.43
CA GLU A 485 -2.69 -11.33 10.39
C GLU A 485 -2.71 -10.52 9.08
N TYR A 486 -3.83 -9.84 8.82
CA TYR A 486 -3.92 -8.68 7.94
C TYR A 486 -3.03 -7.55 8.48
#